data_AF-G9WZS1-F1
#
_entry.id   AF-G9WZS1-F1
#
_cell.length_a   1.000
_cell.length_b   1.000
_cell.length_c   1.000
_cell.angle_alpha   90.00
_cell.angle_beta   90.00
_cell.angle_gamma   90.00
#
_symmetry.space_group_name_H-M   'P 1'
#
loop_
_entity.id
_entity.type
_entity.pdbx_description
1 polymer ?
#
loop_
_entity_poly.entity_id
_entity_poly.type
_entity_poly.pdbx_seq_one_letter_code
_entity_poly.pdbx_strand_id
1 'polypeptide(L)'
;MNPFRDSSSKRGYYDYYDKYDYGYKFPEMRVGDDNISQANLEKEQKLKEKENELIARERGYNINKAANYSPTGNNSPKVIITQGSRYFTEEDEYGNRRQVDMGVEVTTSNGRLFVAVTPLANKLGLWVNYNASTKTTTLSKPNTTVAISPNSSYITINGKSENMGIRPMLKNGKIMIPAHYLAKAFGLDSSKISYEGNKIVINNY
;
A
#
# COMPACT_ATOMS: atom_id res chain seq x y z
N MET A 1 15.06 50.14 51.49
CA MET A 1 15.34 50.86 50.23
C MET A 1 16.32 50.04 49.41
N ASN A 2 16.16 50.01 48.08
CA ASN A 2 16.81 49.05 47.20
C ASN A 2 17.90 49.75 46.34
N PRO A 3 19.20 49.36 46.40
CA PRO A 3 20.29 50.09 45.76
C PRO A 3 20.74 49.50 44.42
N PHE A 4 19.81 49.08 43.55
CA PHE A 4 20.16 48.83 42.14
C PHE A 4 20.27 50.17 41.41
N ARG A 5 21.49 50.71 41.33
CA ARG A 5 21.77 51.92 40.55
C ARG A 5 22.89 51.69 39.53
N ASP A 6 22.43 51.09 38.43
CA ASP A 6 22.83 51.36 37.06
C ASP A 6 24.11 50.75 36.44
N SER A 7 23.97 50.51 35.13
CA SER A 7 24.99 50.60 34.08
C SER A 7 26.22 49.68 34.11
N SER A 8 26.05 48.53 33.45
CA SER A 8 26.87 48.08 32.30
C SER A 8 28.34 48.52 32.24
N SER A 9 29.26 47.55 32.37
CA SER A 9 30.35 47.43 31.38
C SER A 9 30.83 45.99 31.17
N LYS A 10 31.01 45.63 29.90
CA LYS A 10 31.83 44.48 29.46
C LYS A 10 33.31 44.76 29.75
N ARG A 11 34.11 43.69 29.76
CA ARG A 11 35.57 43.57 30.03
C ARG A 11 35.84 43.20 31.50
N GLY A 12 36.64 42.20 31.84
CA GLY A 12 37.40 41.23 31.04
C GLY A 12 38.75 40.90 31.69
N TYR A 13 39.25 39.69 31.46
CA TYR A 13 40.60 39.19 31.79
C TYR A 13 40.93 38.91 33.27
N TYR A 14 41.26 37.62 33.50
CA TYR A 14 42.17 37.00 34.50
C TYR A 14 42.43 37.69 35.85
N ASP A 15 42.11 37.00 36.95
CA ASP A 15 43.09 36.20 37.73
C ASP A 15 42.33 35.35 38.78
N TYR A 16 42.87 34.31 39.42
CA TYR A 16 44.22 33.72 39.41
C TYR A 16 44.14 32.17 39.36
N TYR A 17 45.24 31.44 39.63
CA TYR A 17 45.25 29.98 39.83
C TYR A 17 45.27 29.61 41.31
N ASP A 18 44.60 28.50 41.66
CA ASP A 18 45.15 27.57 42.65
C ASP A 18 45.04 26.12 42.16
N LYS A 19 46.05 25.32 42.49
CA LYS A 19 46.14 23.88 42.17
C LYS A 19 45.10 23.14 43.03
N TYR A 20 44.52 22.00 42.65
CA TYR A 20 45.17 20.74 42.26
C TYR A 20 44.26 19.84 41.40
N ASP A 21 44.87 18.78 40.87
CA ASP A 21 44.33 17.59 40.20
C ASP A 21 44.09 17.68 38.68
N TYR A 22 44.68 16.70 37.98
CA TYR A 22 44.86 16.70 36.52
C TYR A 22 43.74 15.92 35.83
N GLY A 23 42.55 16.55 35.72
CA GLY A 23 41.36 15.94 35.16
C GLY A 23 40.56 16.86 34.24
N TYR A 24 41.16 17.36 33.15
CA TYR A 24 40.42 18.10 32.10
C TYR A 24 39.50 17.17 31.31
N LYS A 25 38.38 16.75 31.92
CA LYS A 25 37.15 16.50 31.18
C LYS A 25 36.47 17.84 30.96
N PHE A 26 36.43 18.28 29.71
CA PHE A 26 35.52 19.36 29.31
C PHE A 26 34.10 18.95 29.73
N PRO A 27 33.32 19.85 30.37
CA PRO A 27 31.89 19.59 30.52
C PRO A 27 31.29 19.50 29.10
N GLU A 28 30.83 18.31 28.74
CA GLU A 28 30.11 18.11 27.47
C GLU A 28 28.88 19.01 27.48
N MET A 29 28.85 20.03 26.61
CA MET A 29 27.70 20.92 26.49
C MET A 29 26.47 20.09 26.11
N ARG A 30 25.38 20.19 26.88
CA ARG A 30 24.15 19.51 26.49
C ARG A 30 23.60 20.18 25.24
N VAL A 31 23.08 19.35 24.33
CA VAL A 31 22.43 19.82 23.11
C VAL A 31 21.25 20.72 23.49
N GLY A 32 21.43 22.03 23.30
CA GLY A 32 20.45 23.06 23.66
C GLY A 32 20.94 24.13 24.65
N ASP A 33 22.14 24.02 25.23
CA ASP A 33 22.66 25.02 26.18
C ASP A 33 23.27 26.26 25.49
N ASP A 34 23.55 26.21 24.18
CA ASP A 34 24.03 27.34 23.39
C ASP A 34 23.07 27.71 22.23
N ASN A 35 23.08 28.99 21.87
CA ASN A 35 22.20 29.54 20.82
C ASN A 35 22.39 28.84 19.45
N ILE A 36 23.56 28.23 19.22
CA ILE A 36 23.89 27.52 17.98
C ILE A 36 23.23 26.14 17.97
N SER A 37 23.30 25.37 19.06
CA SER A 37 22.59 24.07 19.15
C SER A 37 21.08 24.24 19.13
N GLN A 38 20.53 25.28 19.79
CA GLN A 38 19.10 25.60 19.71
C GLN A 38 18.66 25.90 18.27
N ALA A 39 19.40 26.76 17.56
CA ALA A 39 19.10 27.10 16.17
C ALA A 39 19.28 25.92 15.20
N ASN A 40 20.14 24.95 15.50
CA ASN A 40 20.30 23.73 14.71
C ASN A 40 19.17 22.74 14.99
N LEU A 41 18.79 22.54 16.26
CA LEU A 41 17.64 21.71 16.64
C LEU A 41 16.33 22.21 16.01
N GLU A 42 16.10 23.53 16.00
CA GLU A 42 14.96 24.12 15.30
C GLU A 42 14.99 23.87 13.78
N LYS A 43 16.17 23.93 13.15
CA LYS A 43 16.31 23.64 11.71
C LYS A 43 16.02 22.17 11.41
N GLU A 44 16.48 21.24 12.25
CA GLU A 44 16.20 19.81 12.11
C GLU A 44 14.71 19.51 12.29
N GLN A 45 14.05 20.14 13.27
CA GLN A 45 12.60 20.03 13.46
C GLN A 45 11.83 20.59 12.25
N LYS A 46 12.16 21.81 11.79
CA LYS A 46 11.56 22.43 10.60
C LYS A 46 11.84 21.66 9.32
N LEU A 47 13.00 21.01 9.20
CA LEU A 47 13.33 20.11 8.09
C LEU A 47 12.45 18.86 8.12
N LYS A 48 12.34 18.21 9.29
CA LYS A 48 11.50 17.02 9.48
C LYS A 48 10.01 17.29 9.31
N GLU A 49 9.54 18.46 9.73
CA GLU A 49 8.18 18.95 9.47
C GLU A 49 7.96 19.18 7.97
N LYS A 50 8.92 19.81 7.28
CA LYS A 50 8.86 20.05 5.84
C LYS A 50 8.99 18.76 5.02
N GLU A 51 9.76 17.78 5.48
CA GLU A 51 9.78 16.42 4.93
C GLU A 51 8.41 15.76 5.09
N ASN A 52 7.81 15.81 6.28
CA ASN A 52 6.45 15.31 6.51
C ASN A 52 5.40 16.05 5.66
N GLU A 53 5.55 17.36 5.45
CA GLU A 53 4.72 18.18 4.57
C GLU A 53 4.90 17.79 3.10
N LEU A 54 6.14 17.58 2.64
CA LEU A 54 6.45 17.07 1.30
C LEU A 54 5.85 15.68 1.10
N ILE A 55 6.03 14.75 2.04
CA ILE A 55 5.45 13.40 2.01
C ILE A 55 3.90 13.46 2.08
N ALA A 56 3.31 14.41 2.81
CA ALA A 56 1.85 14.63 2.82
C ALA A 56 1.35 15.22 1.49
N ARG A 57 2.12 16.14 0.89
CA ARG A 57 1.84 16.74 -0.41
C ARG A 57 1.97 15.72 -1.53
N GLU A 58 3.00 14.88 -1.53
CA GLU A 58 3.18 13.75 -2.46
C GLU A 58 2.03 12.74 -2.36
N ARG A 59 1.64 12.35 -1.13
CA ARG A 59 0.44 11.54 -0.87
C ARG A 59 -0.86 12.20 -1.38
N GLY A 60 -0.92 13.54 -1.40
CA GLY A 60 -2.05 14.31 -1.92
C GLY A 60 -2.02 14.60 -3.42
N TYR A 61 -0.87 14.57 -4.09
CA TYR A 61 -0.72 15.09 -5.46
C TYR A 61 -0.82 14.05 -6.59
N ASN A 62 -0.84 12.75 -6.29
CA ASN A 62 -0.91 11.69 -7.32
C ASN A 62 -2.31 11.06 -7.51
N ILE A 63 -3.37 11.66 -6.97
CA ILE A 63 -4.76 11.29 -7.34
C ILE A 63 -5.17 11.76 -8.74
N ASN A 64 -4.46 12.71 -9.36
CA ASN A 64 -4.84 13.31 -10.65
C ASN A 64 -3.66 13.54 -11.61
N LYS A 65 -2.82 12.52 -11.86
CA LYS A 65 -1.96 12.53 -13.03
C LYS A 65 -2.02 11.19 -13.76
N ALA A 66 -2.55 11.22 -14.98
CA ALA A 66 -2.50 10.11 -15.93
C ALA A 66 -1.07 9.94 -16.50
N ALA A 67 -0.09 9.76 -15.61
CA ALA A 67 1.19 9.19 -16.00
C ALA A 67 0.95 7.69 -16.24
N ASN A 68 1.43 7.19 -17.38
CA ASN A 68 1.34 5.78 -17.72
C ASN A 68 2.27 4.96 -16.81
N TYR A 69 1.79 4.62 -15.61
CA TYR A 69 2.46 3.66 -14.75
C TYR A 69 2.35 2.28 -15.41
N SER A 70 3.41 1.90 -16.12
CA SER A 70 3.58 0.56 -16.67
C SER A 70 4.29 -0.27 -15.59
N PRO A 71 3.61 -1.20 -14.90
CA PRO A 71 4.25 -2.01 -13.87
C PRO A 71 5.38 -2.84 -14.50
N THR A 72 6.62 -2.54 -14.12
CA THR A 72 7.77 -3.40 -14.38
C THR A 72 7.84 -4.46 -13.28
N GLY A 73 8.25 -5.69 -13.62
CA GLY A 73 8.03 -6.89 -12.78
C GLY A 73 8.67 -6.94 -11.39
N ASN A 74 9.37 -5.87 -10.97
CA ASN A 74 9.90 -5.71 -9.61
C ASN A 74 9.02 -4.83 -8.71
N ASN A 75 8.20 -3.93 -9.28
CA ASN A 75 7.33 -2.99 -8.55
C ASN A 75 5.83 -3.25 -8.78
N SER A 76 5.44 -4.48 -9.13
CA SER A 76 4.03 -4.84 -9.21
C SER A 76 3.32 -4.62 -7.86
N PRO A 77 2.22 -3.84 -7.81
CA PRO A 77 1.46 -3.65 -6.58
C PRO A 77 0.86 -4.96 -6.06
N LYS A 78 0.31 -4.94 -4.84
CA LYS A 78 -0.51 -6.02 -4.28
C LYS A 78 -2.00 -5.64 -4.33
N VAL A 79 -2.86 -6.60 -4.71
CA VAL A 79 -4.33 -6.41 -4.63
C VAL A 79 -4.78 -6.77 -3.22
N ILE A 80 -5.47 -5.86 -2.55
CA ILE A 80 -6.16 -6.10 -1.29
C ILE A 80 -7.67 -6.10 -1.57
N ILE A 81 -8.29 -7.27 -1.39
CA ILE A 81 -9.71 -7.51 -1.58
C ILE A 81 -10.35 -7.66 -0.20
N THR A 82 -11.28 -6.79 0.17
CA THR A 82 -11.93 -6.79 1.50
C THR A 82 -13.40 -7.16 1.40
N GLN A 83 -13.88 -8.03 2.30
CA GLN A 83 -15.30 -8.39 2.41
C GLN A 83 -16.19 -7.14 2.54
N GLY A 84 -17.33 -7.12 1.84
CA GLY A 84 -18.29 -6.01 1.87
C GLY A 84 -17.83 -4.77 1.08
N SER A 85 -16.57 -4.72 0.63
CA SER A 85 -16.10 -3.63 -0.23
C SER A 85 -16.55 -3.85 -1.68
N ARG A 86 -17.05 -2.79 -2.30
CA ARG A 86 -17.24 -2.67 -3.75
C ARG A 86 -15.94 -2.36 -4.51
N TYR A 87 -14.89 -1.95 -3.78
CA TYR A 87 -13.58 -1.60 -4.32
C TYR A 87 -12.52 -2.63 -3.90
N PHE A 88 -11.61 -2.97 -4.82
CA PHE A 88 -10.32 -3.54 -4.42
C PHE A 88 -9.29 -2.41 -4.32
N THR A 89 -8.28 -2.59 -3.48
CA THR A 89 -7.18 -1.63 -3.32
C THR A 89 -5.92 -2.20 -3.96
N GLU A 90 -5.31 -1.47 -4.88
CA GLU A 90 -3.95 -1.68 -5.35
C GLU A 90 -3.02 -0.93 -4.38
N GLU A 91 -2.05 -1.59 -3.77
CA GLU A 91 -1.04 -0.97 -2.89
C GLU A 91 0.36 -1.24 -3.45
N ASP A 92 1.15 -0.19 -3.70
CA ASP A 92 2.54 -0.34 -4.17
C ASP A 92 3.54 -0.58 -3.02
N GLU A 93 4.82 -0.75 -3.36
CA GLU A 93 5.91 -0.95 -2.39
C GLU A 93 6.08 0.25 -1.42
N TYR A 94 5.70 1.45 -1.85
CA TYR A 94 5.76 2.69 -1.08
C TYR A 94 4.49 2.93 -0.22
N GLY A 95 3.52 2.01 -0.27
CA GLY A 95 2.26 2.11 0.46
C GLY A 95 1.20 3.04 -0.18
N ASN A 96 1.41 3.50 -1.42
CA ASN A 96 0.41 4.29 -2.14
C ASN A 96 -0.78 3.39 -2.49
N ARG A 97 -1.99 3.84 -2.17
CA ARG A 97 -3.23 3.09 -2.34
C ARG A 97 -4.10 3.66 -3.44
N ARG A 98 -4.53 2.81 -4.37
CA ARG A 98 -5.53 3.14 -5.40
C ARG A 98 -6.73 2.21 -5.29
N GLN A 99 -7.93 2.78 -5.24
CA GLN A 99 -9.16 1.99 -5.27
C GLN A 99 -9.68 1.81 -6.69
N VAL A 100 -10.16 0.61 -6.99
CA VAL A 100 -10.77 0.26 -8.29
C VAL A 100 -12.18 -0.28 -8.05
N ASP A 101 -13.19 0.36 -8.64
CA ASP A 101 -14.58 -0.08 -8.55
C ASP A 101 -14.78 -1.42 -9.29
N MET A 102 -15.22 -2.45 -8.57
CA MET A 102 -15.61 -3.73 -9.17
C MET A 102 -17.03 -3.70 -9.74
N GLY A 103 -17.83 -2.68 -9.41
CA GLY A 103 -19.26 -2.55 -9.74
C GLY A 103 -20.18 -3.45 -8.92
N VAL A 104 -19.63 -4.24 -7.99
CA VAL A 104 -20.36 -5.13 -7.09
C VAL A 104 -19.51 -5.37 -5.84
N GLU A 105 -20.16 -5.50 -4.69
CA GLU A 105 -19.51 -5.81 -3.42
C GLU A 105 -19.04 -7.25 -3.35
N VAL A 106 -17.80 -7.43 -2.86
CA VAL A 106 -17.22 -8.71 -2.44
C VAL A 106 -18.11 -9.32 -1.36
N THR A 107 -18.57 -10.54 -1.60
CA THR A 107 -19.48 -11.24 -0.67
C THR A 107 -18.83 -12.53 -0.18
N THR A 108 -19.08 -12.92 1.06
CA THR A 108 -18.60 -14.20 1.59
C THR A 108 -19.72 -15.23 1.51
N SER A 109 -19.43 -16.40 0.97
CA SER A 109 -20.35 -17.54 0.95
C SER A 109 -19.59 -18.84 1.20
N ASN A 110 -20.09 -19.67 2.11
CA ASN A 110 -19.45 -20.90 2.57
C ASN A 110 -17.96 -20.72 2.94
N GLY A 111 -17.65 -19.68 3.73
CA GLY A 111 -16.28 -19.33 4.15
C GLY A 111 -15.35 -18.80 3.05
N ARG A 112 -15.85 -18.57 1.82
CA ARG A 112 -15.06 -18.14 0.67
C ARG A 112 -15.47 -16.73 0.23
N LEU A 113 -14.48 -15.88 -0.02
CA LEU A 113 -14.68 -14.54 -0.58
C LEU A 113 -14.90 -14.62 -2.10
N PHE A 114 -16.10 -14.26 -2.54
CA PHE A 114 -16.50 -14.16 -3.92
C PHE A 114 -16.20 -12.77 -4.47
N VAL A 115 -15.59 -12.72 -5.65
CA VAL A 115 -15.08 -11.48 -6.27
C VAL A 115 -15.44 -11.48 -7.75
N ALA A 116 -15.77 -10.30 -8.29
CA ALA A 116 -16.09 -10.14 -9.70
C ALA A 116 -14.87 -10.42 -10.58
N VAL A 117 -15.06 -11.29 -11.58
CA VAL A 117 -13.99 -11.72 -12.49
C VAL A 117 -13.53 -10.58 -13.40
N THR A 118 -14.47 -9.93 -14.11
CA THR A 118 -14.19 -8.96 -15.17
C THR A 118 -13.36 -7.75 -14.74
N PRO A 119 -13.64 -7.07 -13.60
CA PRO A 119 -12.87 -5.87 -13.21
C PRO A 119 -11.40 -6.18 -12.94
N LEU A 120 -11.12 -7.32 -12.31
CA LEU A 120 -9.75 -7.77 -12.03
C LEU A 120 -9.07 -8.26 -13.31
N ALA A 121 -9.75 -9.04 -14.15
CA ALA A 121 -9.20 -9.45 -15.44
C ALA A 121 -8.81 -8.26 -16.35
N ASN A 122 -9.67 -7.26 -16.46
CA ASN A 122 -9.39 -6.03 -17.22
C ASN A 122 -8.19 -5.24 -16.66
N LYS A 123 -7.93 -5.32 -15.34
CA LYS A 123 -6.81 -4.65 -14.68
C LYS A 123 -5.49 -5.40 -14.82
N LEU A 124 -5.54 -6.72 -14.95
CA LEU A 124 -4.42 -7.59 -15.29
C LEU A 124 -4.12 -7.66 -16.80
N GLY A 125 -4.72 -6.77 -17.61
CA GLY A 125 -4.52 -6.72 -19.06
C GLY A 125 -5.03 -7.95 -19.82
N LEU A 126 -5.93 -8.75 -19.22
CA LEU A 126 -6.48 -9.94 -19.85
C LEU A 126 -7.58 -9.57 -20.85
N TRP A 127 -7.65 -10.29 -21.96
CA TRP A 127 -8.81 -10.24 -22.83
C TRP A 127 -9.99 -10.96 -22.17
N VAL A 128 -11.13 -10.29 -22.11
CA VAL A 128 -12.37 -10.82 -21.56
C VAL A 128 -13.40 -10.98 -22.67
N ASN A 129 -13.83 -12.21 -22.92
CA ASN A 129 -14.94 -12.54 -23.80
C ASN A 129 -16.10 -13.08 -22.95
N TYR A 130 -17.33 -12.58 -23.18
CA TYR A 130 -18.53 -13.10 -22.53
C TYR A 130 -19.50 -13.63 -23.58
N ASN A 131 -19.78 -14.93 -23.52
CA ASN A 131 -20.79 -15.59 -24.33
C ASN A 131 -22.14 -15.54 -23.61
N ALA A 132 -23.04 -14.67 -24.05
CA ALA A 132 -24.35 -14.47 -23.43
C ALA A 132 -25.24 -15.73 -23.48
N SER A 133 -25.17 -16.52 -24.56
CA SER A 133 -25.99 -17.73 -24.76
C SER A 133 -25.66 -18.84 -23.77
N THR A 134 -24.37 -19.06 -23.48
CA THR A 134 -23.91 -20.07 -22.50
C THR A 134 -23.65 -19.50 -21.11
N LYS A 135 -23.75 -18.17 -20.96
CA LYS A 135 -23.36 -17.39 -19.77
C LYS A 135 -21.90 -17.64 -19.35
N THR A 136 -21.02 -17.93 -20.31
CA THR A 136 -19.61 -18.27 -20.06
C THR A 136 -18.73 -17.04 -20.22
N THR A 137 -17.91 -16.73 -19.23
CA THR A 137 -16.80 -15.79 -19.36
C THR A 137 -15.52 -16.56 -19.69
N THR A 138 -14.90 -16.22 -20.80
CA THR A 138 -13.56 -16.67 -21.18
C THR A 138 -12.58 -15.53 -20.96
N LEU A 139 -11.47 -15.82 -20.29
CA LEU A 139 -10.36 -14.90 -20.03
C LEU A 139 -9.12 -15.43 -20.74
N SER A 140 -8.34 -14.57 -21.40
CA SER A 140 -7.10 -15.01 -22.03
C SER A 140 -5.97 -13.97 -21.97
N LYS A 141 -4.75 -14.50 -21.97
CA LYS A 141 -3.47 -13.82 -22.22
C LYS A 141 -2.55 -14.79 -22.97
N PRO A 142 -1.38 -14.36 -23.48
CA PRO A 142 -0.40 -15.31 -24.03
C PRO A 142 -0.15 -16.47 -23.05
N ASN A 143 -0.27 -17.71 -23.56
CA ASN A 143 -0.11 -18.97 -22.82
C ASN A 143 -1.09 -19.21 -21.65
N THR A 144 -2.18 -18.44 -21.50
CA THR A 144 -3.21 -18.75 -20.48
C THR A 144 -4.62 -18.47 -20.99
N THR A 145 -5.49 -19.49 -20.91
CA THR A 145 -6.92 -19.39 -21.25
C THR A 145 -7.75 -20.00 -20.12
N VAL A 146 -8.76 -19.27 -19.67
CA VAL A 146 -9.64 -19.65 -18.57
C VAL A 146 -11.09 -19.56 -19.02
N ALA A 147 -11.92 -20.57 -18.77
CA ALA A 147 -13.35 -20.51 -18.99
C ALA A 147 -14.13 -20.76 -17.69
N ILE A 148 -15.08 -19.88 -17.40
CA ILE A 148 -15.89 -19.85 -16.17
C ILE A 148 -17.36 -19.73 -16.56
N SER A 149 -18.23 -20.59 -16.00
CA SER A 149 -19.69 -20.49 -16.17
C SER A 149 -20.41 -20.65 -14.84
N PRO A 150 -21.42 -19.81 -14.51
CA PRO A 150 -22.23 -19.95 -13.29
C PRO A 150 -23.11 -21.22 -13.30
N ASN A 151 -23.22 -21.89 -14.45
CA ASN A 151 -23.96 -23.14 -14.60
C ASN A 151 -23.17 -24.36 -14.09
N SER A 152 -21.86 -24.25 -13.86
CA SER A 152 -20.98 -25.35 -13.43
C SER A 152 -20.21 -24.99 -12.16
N SER A 153 -19.84 -25.99 -11.35
CA SER A 153 -18.85 -25.82 -10.29
C SER A 153 -17.41 -25.96 -10.83
N TYR A 154 -17.23 -26.27 -12.11
CA TYR A 154 -15.92 -26.45 -12.72
C TYR A 154 -15.42 -25.17 -13.38
N ILE A 155 -14.11 -24.95 -13.27
CA ILE A 155 -13.35 -23.93 -13.99
C ILE A 155 -12.39 -24.65 -14.94
N THR A 156 -12.29 -24.18 -16.19
CA THR A 156 -11.32 -24.74 -17.14
C THR A 156 -10.13 -23.79 -17.21
N ILE A 157 -8.93 -24.25 -16.84
CA ILE A 157 -7.67 -23.50 -16.93
C ILE A 157 -6.74 -24.24 -17.90
N ASN A 158 -6.34 -23.60 -18.99
CA ASN A 158 -5.49 -24.17 -20.04
C ASN A 158 -5.99 -25.54 -20.55
N GLY A 159 -7.30 -25.65 -20.77
CA GLY A 159 -7.96 -26.89 -21.20
C GLY A 159 -8.18 -27.93 -20.10
N LYS A 160 -7.58 -27.77 -18.91
CA LYS A 160 -7.78 -28.67 -17.77
C LYS A 160 -8.98 -28.21 -16.95
N SER A 161 -9.95 -29.10 -16.74
CA SER A 161 -11.13 -28.85 -15.90
C SER A 161 -10.80 -29.14 -14.44
N GLU A 162 -11.05 -28.17 -13.55
CA GLU A 162 -10.89 -28.31 -12.11
C GLU A 162 -12.21 -28.04 -11.39
N ASN A 163 -12.57 -28.88 -10.42
CA ASN A 163 -13.75 -28.63 -9.60
C ASN A 163 -13.45 -27.54 -8.56
N MET A 164 -14.23 -26.46 -8.57
CA MET A 164 -14.14 -25.42 -7.56
C MET A 164 -14.78 -25.81 -6.23
N GLY A 165 -15.59 -26.86 -6.18
CA GLY A 165 -16.38 -27.24 -5.01
C GLY A 165 -17.51 -26.26 -4.65
N ILE A 166 -17.65 -25.16 -5.40
CA ILE A 166 -18.77 -24.21 -5.33
C ILE A 166 -18.99 -23.59 -6.71
N ARG A 167 -20.24 -23.28 -7.04
CA ARG A 167 -20.59 -22.66 -8.33
C ARG A 167 -20.30 -21.14 -8.30
N PRO A 168 -19.90 -20.52 -9.42
CA PRO A 168 -19.88 -19.07 -9.55
C PRO A 168 -21.27 -18.47 -9.30
N MET A 169 -21.30 -17.30 -8.66
CA MET A 169 -22.53 -16.54 -8.42
C MET A 169 -22.69 -15.48 -9.50
N LEU A 170 -23.92 -15.19 -9.92
CA LEU A 170 -24.23 -14.04 -10.77
C LEU A 170 -24.86 -12.95 -9.89
N LYS A 171 -24.16 -11.84 -9.66
CA LYS A 171 -24.62 -10.71 -8.84
C LYS A 171 -24.42 -9.41 -9.62
N ASN A 172 -25.46 -8.59 -9.73
CA ASN A 172 -25.46 -7.32 -10.49
C ASN A 172 -24.91 -7.46 -11.93
N GLY A 173 -25.29 -8.56 -12.63
CA GLY A 173 -24.81 -8.85 -13.98
C GLY A 173 -23.34 -9.29 -14.09
N LYS A 174 -22.63 -9.44 -12.96
CA LYS A 174 -21.22 -9.85 -12.91
C LYS A 174 -21.09 -11.28 -12.39
N ILE A 175 -20.25 -12.07 -13.05
CA ILE A 175 -19.86 -13.39 -12.56
C ILE A 175 -18.84 -13.20 -11.44
N MET A 176 -19.16 -13.77 -10.28
CA MET A 176 -18.34 -13.78 -9.10
C MET A 176 -17.84 -15.20 -8.81
N ILE A 177 -16.55 -15.35 -8.56
CA ILE A 177 -15.92 -16.62 -8.18
C ILE A 177 -15.13 -16.46 -6.88
N PRO A 178 -14.82 -17.55 -6.16
CA PRO A 178 -13.88 -17.51 -5.06
C PRO A 178 -12.53 -16.91 -5.50
N ALA A 179 -12.02 -15.93 -4.78
CA ALA A 179 -10.83 -15.16 -5.18
C ALA A 179 -9.57 -16.04 -5.41
N HIS A 180 -9.48 -17.19 -4.75
CA HIS A 180 -8.36 -18.11 -4.92
C HIS A 180 -8.34 -18.80 -6.29
N TYR A 181 -9.51 -19.16 -6.84
CA TYR A 181 -9.60 -19.65 -8.22
C TYR A 181 -9.34 -18.53 -9.22
N LEU A 182 -9.69 -17.29 -8.88
CA LEU A 182 -9.36 -16.13 -9.69
C LEU A 182 -7.83 -15.95 -9.81
N ALA A 183 -7.11 -15.97 -8.67
CA ALA A 183 -5.66 -15.90 -8.67
C ALA A 183 -5.00 -17.09 -9.42
N LYS A 184 -5.45 -18.33 -9.14
CA LYS A 184 -4.96 -19.53 -9.83
C LYS A 184 -5.21 -19.50 -11.34
N ALA A 185 -6.39 -19.05 -11.76
CA ALA A 185 -6.75 -18.84 -13.17
C ALA A 185 -5.82 -17.85 -13.87
N PHE A 186 -5.28 -16.88 -13.14
CA PHE A 186 -4.34 -15.89 -13.67
C PHE A 186 -2.88 -16.37 -13.70
N GLY A 187 -2.61 -17.61 -13.27
CA GLY A 187 -1.26 -18.16 -13.17
C GLY A 187 -0.45 -17.56 -12.02
N LEU A 188 -1.12 -16.97 -11.03
CA LEU A 188 -0.47 -16.54 -9.79
C LEU A 188 -0.20 -17.76 -8.92
N ASP A 189 1.02 -17.85 -8.40
CA ASP A 189 1.41 -18.90 -7.47
C ASP A 189 0.59 -18.79 -6.18
N SER A 190 0.24 -19.92 -5.57
CA SER A 190 -0.46 -19.97 -4.28
C SER A 190 0.29 -19.23 -3.16
N SER A 191 1.63 -19.19 -3.22
CA SER A 191 2.49 -18.44 -2.29
C SER A 191 2.29 -16.91 -2.36
N LYS A 192 1.77 -16.38 -3.49
CA LYS A 192 1.43 -14.97 -3.65
C LYS A 192 0.09 -14.58 -3.00
N ILE A 193 -0.68 -15.54 -2.48
CA ILE A 193 -2.01 -15.32 -1.90
C ILE A 193 -1.93 -15.41 -0.37
N SER A 194 -2.37 -14.37 0.33
CA SER A 194 -2.45 -14.34 1.80
C SER A 194 -3.87 -14.04 2.26
N TYR A 195 -4.29 -14.66 3.36
CA TYR A 195 -5.63 -14.48 3.95
C TYR A 195 -5.51 -13.78 5.30
N GLU A 196 -6.17 -12.64 5.42
CA GLU A 196 -6.14 -11.78 6.61
C GLU A 196 -7.57 -11.57 7.11
N GLY A 197 -8.13 -12.59 7.77
CA GLY A 197 -9.50 -12.56 8.31
C GLY A 197 -10.57 -12.31 7.24
N ASN A 198 -11.04 -11.06 7.14
CA ASN A 198 -12.02 -10.64 6.14
C ASN A 198 -11.40 -10.11 4.82
N LYS A 199 -10.09 -10.30 4.61
CA LYS A 199 -9.35 -9.85 3.43
C LYS A 199 -8.57 -10.96 2.75
N ILE A 200 -8.36 -10.78 1.45
CA ILE A 200 -7.38 -11.53 0.66
C ILE A 200 -6.40 -10.54 0.06
N VAL A 201 -5.11 -10.81 0.24
CA VAL A 201 -4.00 -10.07 -0.35
C VAL A 201 -3.39 -10.93 -1.46
N ILE A 202 -3.18 -10.33 -2.63
CA ILE A 202 -2.55 -10.95 -3.79
C ILE A 202 -1.29 -10.14 -4.10
N ASN A 203 -0.12 -10.68 -3.78
CA ASN A 203 1.16 -9.98 -3.90
C ASN A 203 1.74 -10.07 -5.32
N ASN A 204 2.25 -8.96 -5.87
CA ASN A 204 3.05 -8.88 -7.09
C ASN A 204 2.35 -9.57 -8.30
N TYR A 205 1.48 -8.82 -8.98
CA TYR A 205 0.68 -9.29 -10.13
C TYR A 205 1.04 -8.62 -11.47
#